data_AF-A0A4Y6PP09-F1
#
_entry.id   AF-A0A4Y6PP09-F1
#
_cell.length_a   1.000
_cell.length_b   1.000
_cell.length_c   1.000
_cell.angle_alpha   90.00
_cell.angle_beta   90.00
_cell.angle_gamma   90.00
#
_symmetry.space_group_name_H-M   'P 1'
#
loop_
_entity.id
_entity.type
_entity.pdbx_description
1 polymer ?
#
loop_
_entity_poly.entity_id
_entity_poly.type
_entity_poly.pdbx_seq_one_letter_code
_entity_poly.pdbx_strand_id
1 'polypeptide(L)'
;MSEDGKKPSGSSESPEEAPQDSLRGSVELPRVILGSDDGDRAAPRKRVLPGLVDVRWLVYPAYITCFIAGGLAVDFAIEGGEWSAAPVALAWLMLFFWEWIYGVAYRYRRTILKYFSFLLVAGLSAGLAALCWERAEPQLVATAAELVDRDHATILDYAAITTLLSGAFVTIHVVVAGRGYREKKVRGKP
;
A
#
# COMPACT_ATOMS: atom_id res chain seq x y z
N MET A 1 41.24 -56.81 24.00
CA MET A 1 42.13 -56.20 25.02
C MET A 1 43.00 -55.21 24.26
N SER A 2 42.55 -53.96 24.19
CA SER A 2 43.07 -52.81 24.98
C SER A 2 44.43 -52.36 24.44
N GLU A 3 44.71 -51.11 24.08
CA GLU A 3 44.13 -49.83 24.47
C GLU A 3 44.61 -48.69 23.52
N ASP A 4 43.73 -47.69 23.36
CA ASP A 4 43.95 -46.23 23.29
C ASP A 4 45.18 -45.59 22.62
N GLY A 5 44.92 -45.05 21.42
CA GLY A 5 45.64 -43.92 20.81
C GLY A 5 44.82 -42.62 20.85
N LYS A 6 45.11 -41.80 21.86
CA LYS A 6 44.54 -40.49 22.24
C LYS A 6 44.47 -39.47 21.06
N LYS A 7 43.26 -39.03 20.69
CA LYS A 7 43.02 -37.85 19.81
C LYS A 7 43.16 -36.55 20.63
N PRO A 8 43.84 -35.51 20.11
CA PRO A 8 43.80 -34.19 20.76
C PRO A 8 42.45 -33.52 20.54
N SER A 9 41.87 -33.11 21.66
CA SER A 9 40.77 -32.17 21.82
C SER A 9 41.17 -30.82 21.21
N GLY A 10 40.57 -30.49 20.07
CA GLY A 10 40.46 -29.12 19.58
C GLY A 10 39.08 -28.61 19.97
N SER A 11 39.05 -27.75 20.98
CA SER A 11 37.87 -27.01 21.44
C SER A 11 37.20 -26.30 20.28
N SER A 12 35.97 -26.70 19.97
CA SER A 12 35.06 -25.94 19.14
C SER A 12 34.67 -24.67 19.88
N GLU A 13 35.36 -23.57 19.59
CA GLU A 13 34.84 -22.24 19.87
C GLU A 13 33.57 -22.07 19.04
N SER A 14 32.41 -22.23 19.69
CA SER A 14 31.13 -21.77 19.16
C SER A 14 31.26 -20.28 18.85
N PRO A 15 31.03 -19.83 17.61
CA PRO A 15 30.92 -18.42 17.34
C PRO A 15 29.67 -17.91 18.07
N GLU A 16 29.95 -17.17 19.12
CA GLU A 16 29.10 -16.19 19.81
C GLU A 16 27.97 -15.69 18.89
N GLU A 17 26.73 -16.06 19.23
CA GLU A 17 25.53 -15.56 18.57
C GLU A 17 25.45 -14.05 18.78
N ALA A 18 25.93 -13.29 17.79
CA ALA A 18 25.79 -11.85 17.77
C ALA A 18 24.29 -11.46 17.88
N PRO A 19 23.93 -10.42 18.65
CA PRO A 19 22.55 -10.07 18.93
C PRO A 19 21.77 -9.75 17.64
N GLN A 20 20.69 -10.51 17.40
CA GLN A 20 19.79 -10.39 16.23
C GLN A 20 18.93 -9.10 16.21
N ASP A 21 19.23 -8.11 17.04
CA ASP A 21 18.41 -6.91 17.20
C ASP A 21 18.72 -5.78 16.20
N SER A 22 19.81 -5.87 15.44
CA SER A 22 20.24 -4.80 14.52
C SER A 22 19.56 -4.82 13.14
N LEU A 23 18.81 -5.88 12.80
CA LEU A 23 18.11 -5.99 11.49
C LEU A 23 16.77 -5.25 11.43
N ARG A 24 16.41 -4.50 12.48
CA ARG A 24 15.25 -3.58 12.45
C ARG A 24 15.52 -2.29 11.66
N GLY A 25 16.78 -2.04 11.27
CA GLY A 25 17.21 -0.82 10.58
C GLY A 25 17.24 -0.91 9.05
N SER A 26 16.14 -0.57 8.39
CA SER A 26 16.13 0.26 7.16
C SER A 26 16.73 -0.22 5.81
N VAL A 27 17.15 -1.45 5.59
CA VAL A 27 17.69 -1.82 4.26
C VAL A 27 16.68 -2.66 3.49
N GLU A 28 16.13 -2.13 2.38
CA GLU A 28 15.52 -2.97 1.35
C GLU A 28 16.56 -4.05 0.98
N LEU A 29 16.41 -5.28 1.49
CA LEU A 29 17.29 -6.42 1.24
C LEU A 29 17.61 -6.50 -0.25
N PRO A 30 18.90 -6.64 -0.59
CA PRO A 30 19.36 -6.60 -1.97
C PRO A 30 18.59 -7.62 -2.80
N ARG A 31 18.15 -7.18 -3.98
CA ARG A 31 17.45 -8.02 -4.95
C ARG A 31 18.39 -9.17 -5.31
N VAL A 32 17.96 -10.41 -5.11
CA VAL A 32 18.68 -11.59 -5.63
C VAL A 32 18.62 -11.51 -7.15
N ILE A 33 19.76 -11.19 -7.77
CA ILE A 33 19.94 -11.22 -9.22
C ILE A 33 20.38 -12.65 -9.54
N LEU A 34 19.49 -13.44 -10.16
CA LEU A 34 19.87 -14.75 -10.67
C LEU A 34 20.82 -14.53 -11.85
N GLY A 35 22.06 -15.00 -11.74
CA GLY A 35 23.10 -14.86 -12.77
C GLY A 35 24.16 -13.79 -12.53
N SER A 36 24.24 -13.19 -11.32
CA SER A 36 25.44 -12.44 -10.94
C SER A 36 26.57 -13.41 -10.57
N ASP A 37 27.78 -13.20 -11.08
CA ASP A 37 29.00 -13.98 -10.77
C ASP A 37 29.44 -13.91 -9.29
N ASP A 38 28.72 -13.15 -8.46
CA ASP A 38 28.86 -13.10 -7.00
C ASP A 38 28.32 -14.39 -6.36
N GLY A 39 28.97 -15.52 -6.61
CA GLY A 39 28.68 -16.84 -6.02
C GLY A 39 28.80 -16.89 -4.48
N ASP A 40 29.36 -15.85 -3.86
CA ASP A 40 29.55 -15.72 -2.41
C ASP A 40 28.44 -14.96 -1.69
N ARG A 41 27.38 -14.50 -2.38
CA ARG A 41 26.21 -13.96 -1.70
C ARG A 41 25.43 -15.09 -1.05
N ALA A 42 25.82 -15.44 0.18
CA ALA A 42 25.14 -16.39 1.04
C ALA A 42 23.63 -16.20 0.93
N ALA A 43 22.95 -17.22 0.36
CA ALA A 43 21.50 -17.22 0.29
C ALA A 43 20.95 -16.91 1.70
N PRO A 44 20.01 -15.98 1.86
CA PRO A 44 19.54 -15.57 3.17
C PRO A 44 19.11 -16.80 3.98
N ARG A 45 19.69 -16.99 5.18
CA ARG A 45 19.44 -18.16 6.06
C ARG A 45 17.95 -18.39 6.36
N LYS A 46 17.11 -17.37 6.20
CA LYS A 46 15.65 -17.43 6.35
C LYS A 46 14.94 -16.77 5.16
N ARG A 47 13.88 -17.41 4.66
CA ARG A 47 13.00 -16.84 3.63
C ARG A 47 12.10 -15.78 4.26
N VAL A 48 12.43 -14.51 4.05
CA VAL A 48 11.66 -13.37 4.56
C VAL A 48 10.72 -12.78 3.51
N LEU A 49 9.53 -12.35 3.94
CA LEU A 49 8.53 -11.66 3.12
C LEU A 49 8.66 -10.14 3.30
N PRO A 50 8.42 -9.33 2.26
CA PRO A 50 8.53 -7.88 2.35
C PRO A 50 7.38 -7.28 3.15
N GLY A 51 7.70 -6.26 3.96
CA GLY A 51 6.76 -5.53 4.80
C GLY A 51 6.51 -6.18 6.15
N LEU A 52 6.32 -5.33 7.17
CA LEU A 52 5.84 -5.71 8.49
C LEU A 52 4.45 -6.35 8.41
N VAL A 53 3.58 -5.81 7.55
CA VAL A 53 2.19 -6.28 7.37
C VAL A 53 1.99 -6.82 5.95
N ASP A 54 1.06 -7.76 5.80
CA ASP A 54 0.62 -8.16 4.47
C ASP A 54 -0.07 -6.98 3.77
N VAL A 55 0.39 -6.67 2.56
CA VAL A 55 -0.14 -5.58 1.73
C VAL A 55 -1.66 -5.60 1.62
N ARG A 56 -2.27 -6.79 1.64
CA ARG A 56 -3.72 -6.97 1.56
C ARG A 56 -4.49 -6.26 2.68
N TRP A 57 -3.91 -6.18 3.88
CA TRP A 57 -4.58 -5.58 5.04
C TRP A 57 -4.71 -4.06 4.98
N LEU A 58 -3.95 -3.39 4.12
CA LEU A 58 -4.07 -1.95 3.92
C LEU A 58 -4.63 -1.63 2.54
N VAL A 59 -4.26 -2.39 1.51
CA VAL A 59 -4.72 -2.16 0.15
C VAL A 59 -6.19 -2.55 -0.06
N TYR A 60 -6.72 -3.59 0.60
CA TYR A 60 -8.14 -3.93 0.43
C TYR A 60 -9.08 -2.95 1.12
N PRO A 61 -8.82 -2.49 2.36
CA PRO A 61 -9.56 -1.38 2.93
C PRO A 61 -9.53 -0.13 2.05
N ALA A 62 -8.38 0.22 1.47
CA ALA A 62 -8.28 1.31 0.49
C ALA A 62 -9.28 1.13 -0.65
N TYR A 63 -9.27 -0.03 -1.33
CA TYR A 63 -10.23 -0.29 -2.41
C TYR A 63 -11.68 -0.14 -1.98
N ILE A 64 -12.05 -0.70 -0.81
CA ILE A 64 -13.41 -0.61 -0.28
C ILE A 64 -13.80 0.85 -0.07
N THR A 65 -12.94 1.63 0.59
CA THR A 65 -13.19 3.06 0.80
C THR A 65 -13.23 3.84 -0.51
N CYS A 66 -12.37 3.53 -1.48
CA CYS A 66 -12.41 4.14 -2.81
C CYS A 66 -13.74 3.90 -3.51
N PHE A 67 -14.27 2.67 -3.47
CA PHE A 67 -15.57 2.35 -4.07
C PHE A 67 -16.73 3.00 -3.34
N ILE A 68 -16.70 3.08 -2.00
CA ILE A 68 -17.72 3.81 -1.23
C ILE A 68 -17.70 5.29 -1.63
N ALA A 69 -16.51 5.92 -1.66
CA ALA A 69 -16.38 7.32 -2.04
C ALA A 69 -16.86 7.60 -3.47
N GLY A 70 -16.49 6.73 -4.42
CA GLY A 70 -16.95 6.83 -5.81
C GLY A 70 -18.46 6.61 -5.93
N GLY A 71 -19.03 5.69 -5.15
CA GLY A 71 -20.48 5.48 -5.07
C GLY A 71 -21.21 6.73 -4.60
N LEU A 72 -20.75 7.35 -3.50
CA LEU A 72 -21.33 8.59 -2.98
C LEU A 72 -21.24 9.75 -3.99
N ALA A 73 -20.12 9.88 -4.69
CA ALA A 73 -19.94 10.93 -5.70
C ALA A 73 -20.81 10.71 -6.95
N VAL A 74 -20.96 9.46 -7.38
CA VAL A 74 -21.84 9.10 -8.51
C VAL A 74 -23.32 9.29 -8.13
N ASP A 75 -23.69 8.94 -6.91
CA ASP A 75 -25.04 9.15 -6.37
C ASP A 75 -25.40 10.65 -6.40
N PHE A 76 -24.51 11.50 -5.88
CA PHE A 76 -24.63 12.96 -5.99
C PHE A 76 -24.76 13.44 -7.45
N ALA A 77 -23.97 12.88 -8.37
CA ALA A 77 -24.02 13.26 -9.78
C ALA A 77 -25.37 12.91 -10.43
N ILE A 78 -25.96 11.77 -10.05
CA ILE A 78 -27.26 11.31 -10.57
C ILE A 78 -28.40 12.11 -9.95
N GLU A 79 -28.41 12.29 -8.63
CA GLU A 79 -29.49 12.95 -7.92
C GLU A 79 -29.48 14.48 -8.14
N GLY A 80 -28.30 15.09 -8.08
CA GLY A 80 -28.16 16.53 -8.24
C GLY A 80 -28.22 17.00 -9.69
N GLY A 81 -27.89 16.14 -10.65
CA GLY A 81 -27.86 16.48 -12.09
C GLY A 81 -26.85 17.57 -12.46
N GLU A 82 -26.00 18.00 -11.52
CA GLU A 82 -24.94 19.01 -11.71
C GLU A 82 -23.74 18.42 -12.44
N TRP A 83 -23.45 17.15 -12.16
CA TRP A 83 -22.29 16.44 -12.68
C TRP A 83 -22.73 15.31 -13.59
N SER A 84 -21.96 15.05 -14.64
CA SER A 84 -22.15 13.84 -15.40
C SER A 84 -21.59 12.65 -14.61
N ALA A 85 -22.43 11.65 -14.35
CA ALA A 85 -22.05 10.46 -13.60
C ALA A 85 -20.88 9.67 -14.24
N ALA A 86 -20.75 9.69 -15.56
CA ALA A 86 -19.72 8.92 -16.27
C ALA A 86 -18.29 9.45 -16.03
N PRO A 87 -17.98 10.75 -16.21
CA PRO A 87 -16.70 11.34 -15.80
C PRO A 87 -16.39 11.16 -14.31
N VAL A 88 -17.41 11.27 -13.46
CA VAL A 88 -17.27 11.04 -12.01
C VAL A 88 -16.84 9.60 -11.76
N ALA A 89 -17.59 8.61 -12.24
CA ALA A 89 -17.21 7.19 -12.09
C ALA A 89 -15.80 6.90 -12.62
N LEU A 90 -15.42 7.50 -13.76
CA LEU A 90 -14.09 7.34 -14.35
C LEU A 90 -12.97 7.89 -13.45
N ALA A 91 -13.20 9.01 -12.77
CA ALA A 91 -12.20 9.63 -11.90
C ALA A 91 -11.88 8.76 -10.67
N TRP A 92 -12.88 8.18 -10.02
CA TRP A 92 -12.65 7.24 -8.91
C TRP A 92 -12.14 5.88 -9.39
N LEU A 93 -12.53 5.43 -10.59
CA LEU A 93 -11.95 4.24 -11.21
C LEU A 93 -10.45 4.43 -11.49
N MET A 94 -10.05 5.63 -11.90
CA MET A 94 -8.64 5.99 -12.09
C MET A 94 -7.86 5.91 -10.77
N LEU A 95 -8.43 6.45 -9.67
CA LEU A 95 -7.83 6.32 -8.34
C LEU A 95 -7.65 4.83 -7.96
N PHE A 96 -8.71 4.03 -8.07
CA PHE A 96 -8.65 2.58 -7.82
C PHE A 96 -7.56 1.89 -8.66
N PHE A 97 -7.43 2.23 -9.94
CA PHE A 97 -6.42 1.63 -10.81
C PHE A 97 -5.00 1.94 -10.35
N TRP A 98 -4.74 3.16 -9.86
CA TRP A 98 -3.44 3.53 -9.28
C TRP A 98 -3.17 2.83 -7.95
N GLU A 99 -4.18 2.67 -7.09
CA GLU A 99 -4.07 1.85 -5.88
C GLU A 99 -3.76 0.39 -6.21
N TRP A 100 -4.37 -0.14 -7.28
CA TRP A 100 -4.11 -1.48 -7.76
C TRP A 100 -2.68 -1.64 -8.32
N ILE A 101 -2.24 -0.71 -9.17
CA ILE A 101 -0.86 -0.67 -9.66
C ILE A 101 0.12 -0.60 -8.49
N TYR A 102 -0.18 0.20 -7.47
CA TYR A 102 0.63 0.27 -6.25
C TYR A 102 0.77 -1.10 -5.58
N GLY A 103 -0.35 -1.79 -5.35
CA GLY A 103 -0.35 -3.13 -4.75
C GLY A 103 0.45 -4.15 -5.58
N VAL A 104 0.34 -4.09 -6.90
CA VAL A 104 1.11 -4.91 -7.85
C VAL A 104 2.60 -4.56 -7.76
N ALA A 105 2.95 -3.29 -7.88
CA ALA A 105 4.34 -2.81 -7.85
C ALA A 105 5.05 -3.19 -6.55
N TYR A 106 4.34 -3.10 -5.42
CA TYR A 106 4.84 -3.55 -4.13
C TYR A 106 5.09 -5.06 -4.10
N ARG A 107 4.11 -5.87 -4.55
CA ARG A 107 4.23 -7.34 -4.58
C ARG A 107 5.38 -7.83 -5.44
N TYR A 108 5.60 -7.19 -6.59
CA TYR A 108 6.67 -7.52 -7.54
C TYR A 108 7.98 -6.76 -7.31
N ARG A 109 8.10 -6.00 -6.21
CA ARG A 109 9.31 -5.24 -5.84
C ARG A 109 9.79 -4.29 -6.96
N ARG A 110 8.86 -3.60 -7.62
CA ARG A 110 9.14 -2.60 -8.66
C ARG A 110 9.22 -1.22 -8.02
N THR A 111 10.39 -0.84 -7.52
CA THR A 111 10.58 0.37 -6.68
C THR A 111 10.14 1.66 -7.36
N ILE A 112 10.53 1.89 -8.63
CA ILE A 112 10.13 3.09 -9.38
C ILE A 112 8.61 3.17 -9.51
N LEU A 113 7.99 2.07 -9.97
CA LEU A 113 6.54 2.01 -10.15
C LEU A 113 5.78 2.14 -8.83
N LYS A 114 6.31 1.60 -7.72
CA LYS A 114 5.73 1.71 -6.37
C LYS A 114 5.63 3.18 -5.93
N TYR A 115 6.71 3.95 -6.03
CA TYR A 115 6.70 5.34 -5.60
C TYR A 115 5.96 6.25 -6.57
N PHE A 116 6.05 5.98 -7.88
CA PHE A 116 5.27 6.71 -8.88
C PHE A 116 3.76 6.52 -8.69
N SER A 117 3.30 5.28 -8.54
CA SER A 117 1.89 4.98 -8.25
C SER A 117 1.44 5.58 -6.91
N PHE A 118 2.28 5.52 -5.87
CA PHE A 118 1.99 6.20 -4.60
C PHE A 118 1.78 7.71 -4.78
N LEU A 119 2.64 8.40 -5.51
CA LEU A 119 2.49 9.84 -5.76
C LEU A 119 1.17 10.14 -6.48
N LEU A 120 0.78 9.32 -7.46
CA LEU A 120 -0.49 9.48 -8.15
C LEU A 120 -1.70 9.18 -7.26
N VAL A 121 -1.63 8.16 -6.40
CA VAL A 121 -2.67 7.91 -5.39
C VAL A 121 -2.79 9.12 -4.46
N ALA A 122 -1.69 9.62 -3.90
CA ALA A 122 -1.70 10.76 -3.00
C ALA A 122 -2.27 12.03 -3.68
N GLY A 123 -1.82 12.31 -4.91
CA GLY A 123 -2.29 13.45 -5.69
C GLY A 123 -3.78 13.35 -6.06
N LEU A 124 -4.23 12.17 -6.52
CA LEU A 124 -5.64 11.94 -6.88
C LEU A 124 -6.54 11.97 -5.66
N SER A 125 -6.16 11.33 -4.55
CA SER A 125 -6.94 11.37 -3.31
C SER A 125 -7.09 12.80 -2.79
N ALA A 126 -6.00 13.58 -2.77
CA ALA A 126 -6.06 14.98 -2.35
C ALA A 126 -6.88 15.84 -3.32
N GLY A 127 -6.68 15.69 -4.63
CA GLY A 127 -7.38 16.47 -5.66
C GLY A 127 -8.88 16.18 -5.69
N LEU A 128 -9.28 14.91 -5.62
CA LEU A 128 -10.69 14.52 -5.58
C LEU A 128 -11.36 14.96 -4.28
N ALA A 129 -10.68 14.83 -3.13
CA ALA A 129 -11.22 15.30 -1.87
C ALA A 129 -11.37 16.83 -1.84
N ALA A 130 -10.38 17.57 -2.36
CA ALA A 130 -10.46 19.02 -2.48
C ALA A 130 -11.60 19.45 -3.39
N LEU A 131 -11.77 18.79 -4.55
CA LEU A 131 -12.89 19.03 -5.46
C LEU A 131 -14.23 18.79 -4.76
N CYS A 132 -14.36 17.68 -4.02
CA CYS A 132 -15.58 17.38 -3.28
C CYS A 132 -15.88 18.44 -2.20
N TRP A 133 -14.88 18.89 -1.44
CA TRP A 133 -15.09 19.93 -0.43
C TRP A 133 -15.41 21.30 -1.03
N GLU A 134 -14.68 21.72 -2.05
CA GLU A 134 -14.98 22.96 -2.77
C GLU A 134 -16.43 22.94 -3.31
N ARG A 135 -16.88 21.77 -3.75
CA ARG A 135 -18.21 21.60 -4.32
C ARG A 135 -19.27 21.21 -3.30
N ALA A 136 -18.91 20.99 -2.04
CA ALA A 136 -19.87 20.74 -0.96
C ALA A 136 -20.56 22.04 -0.54
N GLU A 137 -19.81 23.14 -0.47
CA GLU A 137 -20.28 24.46 -0.04
C GLU A 137 -21.56 24.91 -0.77
N PRO A 138 -22.38 25.78 -0.13
CA PRO A 138 -23.52 26.41 -0.78
C PRO A 138 -23.07 27.24 -1.98
N GLN A 139 -23.70 27.02 -3.14
CA GLN A 139 -23.35 27.72 -4.37
C GLN A 139 -24.48 27.66 -5.40
N LEU A 140 -24.49 28.64 -6.30
CA LEU A 140 -25.34 28.61 -7.49
C LEU A 140 -24.78 27.60 -8.50
N VAL A 141 -25.59 26.62 -8.88
CA VAL A 141 -25.17 25.57 -9.82
C VAL A 141 -26.10 25.49 -11.02
N ALA A 142 -25.49 25.40 -12.20
CA ALA A 142 -26.21 25.12 -13.43
C ALA A 142 -26.51 23.63 -13.53
N THR A 143 -27.80 23.29 -13.55
CA THR A 143 -28.29 21.96 -13.90
C THR A 143 -28.66 21.93 -15.38
N ALA A 144 -29.05 20.76 -15.90
CA ALA A 144 -29.51 20.63 -17.28
C ALA A 144 -30.79 21.46 -17.59
N ALA A 145 -31.57 21.82 -16.57
CA ALA A 145 -32.83 22.53 -16.73
C ALA A 145 -32.75 24.00 -16.33
N GLU A 146 -32.04 24.31 -15.23
CA GLU A 146 -32.05 25.65 -14.64
C GLU A 146 -30.82 25.93 -13.76
N LEU A 147 -30.65 27.20 -13.38
CA LEU A 147 -29.68 27.62 -12.38
C LEU A 147 -30.34 27.54 -10.99
N VAL A 148 -29.86 26.65 -10.14
CA VAL A 148 -30.40 26.38 -8.80
C VAL A 148 -29.45 26.94 -7.74
N ASP A 149 -30.01 27.56 -6.70
CA ASP A 149 -29.27 27.87 -5.47
C ASP A 149 -29.25 26.62 -4.60
N ARG A 150 -28.09 25.96 -4.49
CA ARG A 150 -27.95 24.69 -3.76
C ARG A 150 -27.38 24.95 -2.38
N ASP A 151 -28.10 24.47 -1.37
CA ASP A 151 -27.60 24.36 0.01
C ASP A 151 -26.40 23.40 0.12
N HIS A 152 -25.72 23.41 1.27
CA HIS A 152 -24.57 22.55 1.54
C HIS A 152 -24.80 21.05 1.24
N ALA A 153 -23.95 20.44 0.44
CA ALA A 153 -24.04 19.03 0.03
C ALA A 153 -23.18 18.13 0.92
N THR A 154 -23.74 17.73 2.06
CA THR A 154 -23.06 16.86 3.05
C THR A 154 -22.57 15.53 2.45
N ILE A 155 -23.22 15.00 1.40
CA ILE A 155 -22.78 13.78 0.71
C ILE A 155 -21.37 13.92 0.11
N LEU A 156 -21.01 15.12 -0.34
CA LEU A 156 -19.68 15.41 -0.88
C LEU A 156 -18.62 15.48 0.23
N ASP A 157 -18.96 15.92 1.45
CA ASP A 157 -18.04 15.83 2.59
C ASP A 157 -17.70 14.37 2.91
N TYR A 158 -18.71 13.50 2.94
CA TYR A 158 -18.49 12.07 3.16
C TYR A 158 -17.66 11.45 2.03
N ALA A 159 -17.90 11.83 0.77
CA ALA A 159 -17.08 11.41 -0.35
C ALA A 159 -15.63 11.86 -0.21
N ALA A 160 -15.39 13.11 0.21
CA ALA A 160 -14.06 13.67 0.45
C ALA A 160 -13.31 12.92 1.57
N ILE A 161 -13.95 12.79 2.74
CA ILE A 161 -13.37 12.11 3.91
C ILE A 161 -13.04 10.66 3.57
N THR A 162 -13.95 9.95 2.89
CA THR A 162 -13.75 8.54 2.52
C THR A 162 -12.65 8.40 1.46
N THR A 163 -12.54 9.34 0.53
CA THR A 163 -11.44 9.40 -0.46
C THR A 163 -10.08 9.60 0.23
N LEU A 164 -9.99 10.50 1.21
CA LEU A 164 -8.77 10.69 1.99
C LEU A 164 -8.42 9.47 2.82
N LEU A 165 -9.42 8.79 3.40
CA LEU A 165 -9.20 7.55 4.13
C LEU A 165 -8.60 6.46 3.22
N SER A 166 -9.05 6.39 1.97
CA SER A 166 -8.47 5.49 0.95
C SER A 166 -6.99 5.76 0.72
N GLY A 167 -6.63 7.02 0.46
CA GLY A 167 -5.23 7.44 0.30
C GLY A 167 -4.40 7.24 1.57
N ALA A 168 -5.00 7.42 2.75
CA ALA A 168 -4.34 7.23 4.03
C ALA A 168 -3.91 5.78 4.25
N PHE A 169 -4.73 4.79 3.88
CA PHE A 169 -4.34 3.38 3.96
C PHE A 169 -3.09 3.06 3.14
N VAL A 170 -3.02 3.57 1.91
CA VAL A 170 -1.83 3.40 1.05
C VAL A 170 -0.63 4.14 1.63
N THR A 171 -0.83 5.35 2.16
CA THR A 171 0.22 6.15 2.80
C THR A 171 0.80 5.45 4.04
N ILE A 172 -0.06 4.94 4.92
CA ILE A 172 0.35 4.16 6.10
C ILE A 172 1.15 2.92 5.66
N HIS A 173 0.74 2.27 4.56
CA HIS A 173 1.49 1.16 4.01
C HIS A 173 2.87 1.61 3.49
N VAL A 174 2.98 2.70 2.74
CA VAL A 174 4.29 3.18 2.26
C VAL A 174 5.23 3.57 3.40
N VAL A 175 4.73 4.33 4.38
CA VAL A 175 5.56 4.97 5.41
C VAL A 175 5.92 4.00 6.53
N VAL A 176 5.00 3.11 6.91
CA VAL A 176 5.14 2.26 8.09
C VAL A 176 5.11 0.78 7.72
N ALA A 177 3.97 0.28 7.25
CA ALA A 177 3.68 -1.15 7.26
C ALA A 177 4.35 -1.95 6.13
N GLY A 178 4.66 -1.29 5.02
CA GLY A 178 5.34 -1.84 3.85
C GLY A 178 6.87 -1.74 3.94
N ARG A 179 7.41 -1.18 5.02
CA ARG A 179 8.85 -1.19 5.31
C ARG A 179 9.22 -2.48 6.02
N GLY A 180 10.51 -2.82 6.00
CA GLY A 180 11.05 -3.98 6.72
C GLY A 180 10.62 -5.34 6.16
N TYR A 181 10.73 -6.37 7.00
CA TYR A 181 10.53 -7.76 6.64
C TYR A 181 9.74 -8.50 7.71
N ARG A 182 8.93 -9.47 7.29
CA ARG A 182 8.31 -10.45 8.19
C ARG A 182 8.83 -11.85 7.91
N GLU A 183 8.95 -12.66 8.95
CA GLU A 183 9.31 -14.06 8.80
C GLU A 183 8.18 -14.85 8.13
N LYS A 184 8.52 -15.71 7.16
CA LYS A 184 7.55 -16.64 6.61
C LYS A 184 7.35 -17.75 7.63
N LYS A 185 6.17 -17.81 8.28
CA LYS A 185 5.79 -18.97 9.11
C LYS A 185 5.96 -20.24 8.27
N VAL A 186 6.93 -21.07 8.62
CA VAL A 186 7.06 -22.42 8.06
C VAL A 186 5.86 -23.17 8.59
N ARG A 187 4.91 -23.47 7.69
CA ARG A 187 3.75 -24.29 8.04
C ARG A 187 4.31 -25.66 8.40
N GLY A 188 4.37 -25.98 9.69
CA GLY A 188 4.63 -27.33 10.15
C GLY A 188 3.66 -28.26 9.44
N LYS A 189 4.18 -29.31 8.82
CA LYS A 189 3.32 -30.42 8.38
C LYS A 189 2.60 -30.96 9.63
N PRO A 190 1.31 -31.32 9.51
CA PRO A 190 0.63 -32.06 10.56
C PRO A 190 1.37 -33.36 10.88
#